data_AF-A0A8J3XIH9-F1
#
_entry.id   AF-A0A8J3XIH9-F1
#
_cell.length_a   1.000
_cell.length_b   1.000
_cell.length_c   1.000
_cell.angle_alpha   90.00
_cell.angle_beta   90.00
_cell.angle_gamma   90.00
#
_symmetry.space_group_name_H-M   'P 1'
#
loop_
_entity.id
_entity.type
_entity.pdbx_description
1 polymer ?
#
loop_
_entity_poly.entity_id
_entity_poly.type
_entity_poly.pdbx_seq_one_letter_code
_entity_poly.pdbx_strand_id
1 'polypeptide(L)'
;MTAELLHHAEEDSAEILRVLPERWHEQFLGEEHSALDAAHEVSRFQQLRELLRVSRLHAATVSDPDFDRAEQAVHEGRREEFVSMEDAFPGWADRR
;
A
#
# COMPACT_ATOMS: atom_id res chain seq x y z
N MET A 1 -18.44 -7.36 15.85
CA MET A 1 -18.06 -6.08 15.21
C MET A 1 -18.08 -6.12 13.68
N THR A 2 -18.74 -7.09 13.03
CA THR A 2 -19.01 -7.07 11.57
C THR A 2 -20.48 -6.77 11.28
N ALA A 3 -21.38 -7.23 12.16
CA ALA A 3 -22.83 -6.98 12.04
C ALA A 3 -23.21 -5.49 12.11
N GLU A 4 -22.56 -4.70 12.98
CA GLU A 4 -22.86 -3.26 13.12
C GLU A 4 -22.41 -2.43 11.90
N LEU A 5 -21.31 -2.84 11.24
CA LEU A 5 -20.81 -2.15 10.03
C LEU A 5 -21.67 -2.45 8.80
N LEU A 6 -22.17 -3.69 8.69
CA LEU A 6 -23.11 -4.08 7.64
C LEU A 6 -24.47 -3.38 7.82
N HIS A 7 -24.94 -3.24 9.06
CA HIS A 7 -26.18 -2.54 9.35
C HIS A 7 -26.13 -1.06 8.98
N HIS A 8 -25.01 -0.38 9.28
CA HIS A 8 -24.85 1.04 8.93
C HIS A 8 -24.75 1.26 7.41
N ALA A 9 -24.08 0.36 6.68
CA ALA A 9 -24.00 0.42 5.22
C ALA A 9 -25.38 0.21 4.56
N GLU A 10 -26.21 -0.69 5.11
CA GLU A 10 -27.58 -0.90 4.64
C GLU A 10 -28.47 0.35 4.86
N GLU A 11 -28.30 1.05 6.00
CA GLU A 11 -29.00 2.31 6.28
C GLU A 11 -28.58 3.42 5.31
N ASP A 12 -27.28 3.61 5.07
CA ASP A 12 -26.76 4.63 4.17
C ASP A 12 -27.17 4.39 2.70
N SER A 13 -27.18 3.13 2.26
CA SER A 13 -27.60 2.77 0.89
C SER A 13 -29.10 2.96 0.66
N ALA A 14 -29.93 2.71 1.68
CA ALA A 14 -31.35 3.02 1.62
C ALA A 14 -31.61 4.54 1.49
N GLU A 15 -30.79 5.39 2.11
CA GLU A 15 -30.89 6.84 1.97
C GLU A 15 -30.48 7.33 0.57
N ILE A 16 -29.41 6.76 0.01
CA ILE A 16 -28.92 7.10 -1.34
C ILE A 16 -29.94 6.71 -2.43
N LEU A 17 -30.53 5.52 -2.35
CA LEU A 17 -31.54 5.05 -3.30
C LEU A 17 -32.80 5.93 -3.32
N ARG A 18 -33.15 6.58 -2.19
CA ARG A 18 -34.32 7.48 -2.13
C ARG A 18 -34.13 8.78 -2.91
N VAL A 19 -32.89 9.23 -3.09
CA VAL A 19 -32.57 10.47 -3.81
C VAL A 19 -32.17 10.18 -5.26
N LEU A 20 -31.65 8.98 -5.53
CA LEU A 20 -31.23 8.57 -6.86
C LEU A 20 -32.45 8.25 -7.74
N PRO A 21 -32.49 8.63 -9.03
CA PRO A 21 -33.57 8.24 -9.94
C PRO A 21 -33.60 6.72 -10.18
N GLU A 22 -34.79 6.12 -10.21
CA GLU A 22 -35.01 4.66 -10.28
C GLU A 22 -34.21 3.94 -11.38
N ARG A 23 -34.01 4.59 -12.53
CA ARG A 23 -33.24 4.02 -13.65
C ARG A 23 -31.77 3.70 -13.30
N TRP A 24 -31.24 4.23 -12.21
CA TRP A 24 -29.86 4.00 -11.75
C TRP A 24 -29.77 3.07 -10.53
N HIS A 25 -30.90 2.61 -9.99
CA HIS A 25 -30.94 1.81 -8.77
C HIS A 25 -30.28 0.45 -8.94
N GLU A 26 -30.59 -0.27 -10.02
CA GLU A 26 -29.99 -1.58 -10.29
C GLU A 26 -28.48 -1.50 -10.51
N GLN A 27 -28.01 -0.43 -11.14
CA GLN A 27 -26.57 -0.21 -11.34
C GLN A 27 -25.86 0.04 -10.01
N PHE A 28 -26.41 0.91 -9.16
CA PHE A 28 -25.83 1.23 -7.86
C PHE A 28 -25.76 -0.01 -6.95
N LEU A 29 -26.83 -0.81 -6.89
CA LEU A 29 -26.85 -2.05 -6.13
C LEU A 29 -25.84 -3.09 -6.64
N GLY A 30 -25.63 -3.15 -7.96
CA GLY A 30 -24.59 -4.01 -8.55
C GLY A 30 -23.17 -3.56 -8.19
N GLU A 31 -22.92 -2.25 -8.19
CA GLU A 31 -21.62 -1.67 -7.81
C GLU A 31 -21.33 -1.87 -6.32
N GLU A 32 -22.33 -1.69 -5.45
CA GLU A 32 -22.20 -1.94 -4.02
C GLU A 32 -21.93 -3.41 -3.73
N HIS A 33 -22.70 -4.33 -4.31
CA HIS A 33 -22.49 -5.77 -4.14
C HIS A 33 -21.07 -6.17 -4.60
N SER A 34 -20.61 -5.62 -5.72
CA SER A 34 -19.23 -5.82 -6.19
C SER A 34 -18.18 -5.22 -5.26
N ALA A 35 -18.47 -4.09 -4.59
CA ALA A 35 -17.55 -3.48 -3.64
C ALA A 35 -17.49 -4.25 -2.31
N LEU A 36 -18.61 -4.80 -1.86
CA LEU A 36 -18.68 -5.71 -0.70
C LEU A 36 -17.95 -7.03 -0.99
N ASP A 37 -18.08 -7.57 -2.21
CA ASP A 37 -17.27 -8.70 -2.67
C ASP A 37 -15.79 -8.33 -2.79
N ALA A 38 -15.46 -7.12 -3.27
CA ALA A 38 -14.09 -6.62 -3.34
C ALA A 38 -13.48 -6.31 -1.97
N ALA A 39 -14.28 -6.20 -0.90
CA ALA A 39 -13.75 -6.16 0.45
C ALA A 39 -13.06 -7.48 0.85
N HIS A 40 -13.35 -8.61 0.17
CA HIS A 40 -12.53 -9.82 0.23
C HIS A 40 -11.16 -9.67 -0.48
N GLU A 41 -10.97 -8.70 -1.37
CA GLU A 41 -9.68 -8.32 -1.99
C GLU A 41 -8.80 -7.41 -1.12
N VAL A 42 -9.20 -7.03 0.10
CA VAL A 42 -8.39 -6.18 0.99
C VAL A 42 -6.99 -6.76 1.24
N SER A 43 -6.82 -8.10 1.19
CA SER A 43 -5.49 -8.72 1.22
C SER A 43 -4.63 -8.44 -0.03
N ARG A 44 -5.23 -8.40 -1.23
CA ARG A 44 -4.57 -7.97 -2.48
C ARG A 44 -4.28 -6.49 -2.47
N PHE A 45 -5.16 -5.67 -1.89
CA PHE A 45 -4.91 -4.24 -1.73
C PHE A 45 -3.70 -3.98 -0.83
N GLN A 46 -3.54 -4.75 0.25
CA GLN A 46 -2.34 -4.67 1.10
C GLN A 46 -1.07 -5.15 0.39
N GLN A 47 -1.15 -6.22 -0.42
CA GLN A 47 -0.02 -6.68 -1.24
C GLN A 47 0.38 -5.63 -2.28
N LEU A 48 -0.58 -4.99 -2.93
CA LEU A 48 -0.34 -3.91 -3.88
C LEU A 48 0.29 -2.69 -3.20
N ARG A 49 -0.18 -2.31 -2.01
CA ARG A 49 0.41 -1.21 -1.23
C ARG A 49 1.85 -1.50 -0.83
N GLU A 50 2.17 -2.73 -0.43
CA GLU A 50 3.54 -3.10 -0.09
C GLU A 50 4.44 -3.07 -1.33
N LEU A 51 3.96 -3.60 -2.47
CA LEU A 51 4.70 -3.53 -3.74
C LEU A 51 4.99 -2.08 -4.16
N LEU A 52 4.00 -1.19 -4.06
CA LEU A 52 4.16 0.23 -4.37
C LEU A 52 5.12 0.93 -3.40
N ARG A 53 5.08 0.57 -2.12
CA ARG A 53 5.99 1.11 -1.10
C ARG A 53 7.44 0.72 -1.39
N VAL A 54 7.70 -0.55 -1.68
CA VAL A 54 9.05 -1.04 -2.04
C VAL A 54 9.52 -0.39 -3.33
N SER A 55 8.66 -0.30 -4.35
CA SER A 55 9.00 0.33 -5.63
C SER A 55 9.34 1.81 -5.48
N ARG A 56 8.62 2.55 -4.62
CA ARG A 56 8.91 3.96 -4.33
C ARG A 56 10.25 4.14 -3.62
N LEU A 57 10.57 3.26 -2.66
CA LEU A 57 11.85 3.29 -1.98
C LEU A 57 13.00 3.06 -2.97
N HIS A 58 12.87 2.03 -3.80
CA HIS A 58 13.85 1.72 -4.83
C HIS A 58 14.05 2.89 -5.81
N ALA A 59 12.96 3.48 -6.31
CA ALA A 59 13.01 4.62 -7.22
C ALA A 59 13.71 5.83 -6.61
N ALA A 60 13.47 6.11 -5.32
CA ALA A 60 14.14 7.20 -4.61
C ALA A 60 15.66 6.96 -4.51
N THR A 61 16.07 5.73 -4.19
CA THR A 61 17.48 5.35 -4.09
C THR A 61 18.21 5.50 -5.43
N VAL A 62 17.65 4.96 -6.52
CA VAL A 62 18.31 5.02 -7.84
C VAL A 62 18.24 6.40 -8.50
N SER A 63 17.42 7.31 -7.98
CA SER A 63 17.35 8.70 -8.46
C SER A 63 18.40 9.60 -7.81
N ASP A 64 19.10 9.12 -6.78
CA ASP A 64 20.23 9.82 -6.19
C ASP A 64 21.37 9.90 -7.22
N PRO A 65 21.89 11.09 -7.56
CA PRO A 65 22.93 11.23 -8.58
C PRO A 65 24.26 10.55 -8.21
N ASP A 66 24.48 10.26 -6.93
CA ASP A 66 25.66 9.52 -6.46
C ASP A 66 25.43 8.00 -6.39
N PHE A 67 24.21 7.52 -6.68
CA PHE A 67 23.87 6.10 -6.59
C PHE A 67 24.75 5.22 -7.47
N ASP A 68 24.88 5.54 -8.77
CA ASP A 68 25.67 4.75 -9.72
C ASP A 68 27.14 4.68 -9.29
N ARG A 69 27.68 5.78 -8.73
CA ARG A 69 29.03 5.83 -8.20
C ARG A 69 29.18 4.93 -6.97
N ALA A 70 28.22 4.98 -6.06
CA ALA A 70 28.22 4.17 -4.85
C ALA A 70 28.08 2.68 -5.19
N GLU A 71 27.20 2.32 -6.14
CA GLU A 71 27.04 0.96 -6.65
C GLU A 71 28.36 0.43 -7.24
N GLN A 72 29.02 1.23 -8.08
CA GLN A 72 30.31 0.88 -8.65
C GLN A 72 31.40 0.70 -7.58
N ALA A 73 31.43 1.56 -6.55
CA ALA A 73 32.37 1.44 -5.43
C ALA A 73 32.19 0.12 -4.64
N VAL A 74 30.94 -0.33 -4.46
CA VAL A 74 30.64 -1.64 -3.85
C VAL A 74 31.14 -2.77 -4.75
N HIS A 75 30.88 -2.71 -6.06
CA HIS A 75 31.34 -3.72 -7.02
C HIS A 75 32.86 -3.84 -7.08
N GLU A 76 33.57 -2.72 -6.96
CA GLU A 76 35.03 -2.66 -6.91
C GLU A 76 35.60 -3.00 -5.52
N GLY A 77 34.75 -3.20 -4.52
CA GLY A 77 35.14 -3.59 -3.17
C GLY A 77 35.76 -2.46 -2.34
N ARG A 78 35.53 -1.18 -2.71
CA ARG A 78 36.00 0.01 -1.99
C ARG A 78 35.16 0.25 -0.73
N ARG A 79 35.36 -0.61 0.27
CA ARG A 79 34.57 -0.64 1.51
C ARG A 79 34.85 0.54 2.44
N GLU A 80 35.99 1.20 2.30
CA GLU A 80 36.35 2.39 3.07
C GLU A 80 35.43 3.60 2.84
N GLU A 81 34.68 3.62 1.75
CA GLU A 81 33.68 4.67 1.46
C GLU A 81 32.35 4.45 2.21
N PHE A 82 32.21 3.32 2.93
CA PHE A 82 30.97 2.91 3.59
C PHE A 82 31.15 2.71 5.08
N VAL A 83 30.07 2.96 5.83
CA VAL A 83 29.96 2.66 7.24
C VAL A 83 29.12 1.40 7.44
N SER A 84 29.47 0.57 8.42
CA SER A 84 28.65 -0.61 8.76
C SER A 84 27.27 -0.16 9.24
N MET A 85 26.27 -1.01 9.03
CA MET A 85 24.90 -0.73 9.46
C MET A 85 24.79 -0.63 10.99
N GLU A 86 25.62 -1.36 11.73
CA GLU A 86 25.69 -1.30 13.19
C GLU A 86 26.33 0.00 13.69
N ASP A 87 27.34 0.50 12.97
CA ASP A 87 28.02 1.77 13.30
C ASP A 87 27.13 2.97 12.97
N ALA A 88 26.38 2.91 11.86
CA ALA A 88 25.44 3.95 11.47
C ALA A 88 24.17 3.95 12.34
N PHE A 89 23.73 2.78 12.79
CA PHE A 89 22.52 2.59 13.60
C PHE A 89 22.81 1.69 14.80
N PRO A 90 23.24 2.27 15.94
CA PRO A 90 23.49 1.51 17.15
C PRO A 90 22.27 0.69 17.61
N GLY A 91 22.48 -0.59 17.93
CA GLY A 91 21.42 -1.53 18.32
C GLY A 91 20.61 -2.11 17.15
N TRP A 92 21.08 -1.95 15.91
CA TRP A 92 20.44 -2.53 14.73
C TRP A 92 20.49 -4.06 14.73
N ALA A 93 21.58 -4.66 15.20
CA ALA A 93 21.74 -6.11 15.26
C ALA A 93 20.65 -6.79 16.12
N ASP A 94 20.12 -6.07 17.12
CA ASP A 94 19.08 -6.56 18.04
C ASP A 94 17.66 -6.52 17.46
N ARG A 95 17.47 -5.93 16.27
CA ARG A 95 16.17 -5.80 15.59
C ARG A 95 15.90 -6.86 14.52
N ARG A 96 16.87 -7.74 14.26
CA ARG A 96 16.79 -8.77 13.21
C ARG A 96 16.24 -10.09 13.75
#